data_AF-A0A0C1MAV9-F1
#
_entry.id   AF-A0A0C1MAV9-F1
#
_cell.length_a   1.000
_cell.length_b   1.000
_cell.length_c   1.000
_cell.angle_alpha   90.00
_cell.angle_beta   90.00
_cell.angle_gamma   90.00
#
_symmetry.space_group_name_H-M   'P 1'
#
loop_
_entity.id
_entity.type
_entity.pdbx_description
1 polymer ?
#
loop_
_entity_poly.entity_id
_entity_poly.type
_entity_poly.pdbx_seq_one_letter_code
_entity_poly.pdbx_strand_id
1 'polypeptide(L)'
;MNSKKIHIDPQEFAYHFVDSISKGDVSKANMQTKAKEQLFAYLTAYVLIEQFNTSEASEFLDDASKKVEDLSMKEFLRLVSQRSDFSPLKK
;
A
#
# COMPACT_ATOMS: atom_id res chain seq x y z
N MET A 1 -14.38 19.37 20.99
CA MET A 1 -12.93 19.10 20.87
C MET A 1 -12.68 18.67 19.44
N ASN A 2 -11.97 19.47 18.64
CA ASN A 2 -11.61 19.08 17.26
C ASN A 2 -10.50 18.04 17.35
N SER A 3 -10.86 16.75 17.37
CA SER A 3 -9.94 15.68 17.04
C SER A 3 -9.49 15.93 15.60
N LYS A 4 -8.29 16.50 15.43
CA LYS A 4 -7.64 16.60 14.11
C LYS A 4 -7.38 15.17 13.66
N LYS A 5 -8.32 14.58 12.90
CA LYS A 5 -8.06 13.38 12.14
C LYS A 5 -6.92 13.70 11.18
N ILE A 6 -5.79 13.03 11.38
CA ILE A 6 -4.67 13.10 10.46
C ILE A 6 -5.11 12.34 9.22
N HIS A 7 -5.10 13.02 8.08
CA HIS A 7 -5.36 12.42 6.78
C HIS A 7 -4.09 12.54 5.95
N ILE A 8 -3.59 11.41 5.46
CA ILE A 8 -2.34 11.32 4.71
C ILE A 8 -2.68 10.93 3.28
N ASP A 9 -2.14 11.62 2.28
CA ASP A 9 -2.36 11.23 0.89
C ASP A 9 -1.76 9.82 0.64
N PRO A 10 -2.59 8.83 0.26
CA PRO A 10 -2.11 7.45 0.14
C PRO A 10 -1.08 7.25 -0.97
N GLN A 11 -1.24 7.99 -2.05
CA GLN A 11 -0.39 7.89 -3.23
C GLN A 11 1.00 8.47 -2.94
N GLU A 12 1.07 9.68 -2.39
CA GLU A 12 2.32 10.32 -1.99
C GLU A 12 3.07 9.47 -0.96
N PHE A 13 2.37 8.95 0.06
CA PHE A 13 2.98 8.08 1.05
C PHE A 13 3.58 6.81 0.41
N ALA A 14 2.81 6.13 -0.46
CA ALA A 14 3.26 4.91 -1.11
C ALA A 14 4.47 5.15 -2.03
N TYR A 15 4.48 6.25 -2.79
CA TYR A 15 5.63 6.63 -3.61
C TYR A 15 6.88 6.90 -2.78
N HIS A 16 6.76 7.71 -1.73
CA HIS A 16 7.89 8.01 -0.85
C HIS A 16 8.39 6.78 -0.09
N PHE A 17 7.50 5.88 0.31
CA PHE A 17 7.88 4.62 0.92
C PHE A 17 8.72 3.76 -0.03
N VAL A 18 8.23 3.55 -1.26
CA VAL A 18 8.98 2.78 -2.26
C VAL A 18 10.34 3.41 -2.55
N ASP A 19 10.40 4.72 -2.73
CA ASP A 19 11.67 5.43 -2.97
C ASP A 19 12.65 5.24 -1.79
N SER A 20 12.15 5.30 -0.55
CA SER A 20 12.98 5.14 0.66
C SER A 20 13.64 3.77 0.80
N ILE A 21 12.97 2.71 0.30
CA ILE A 21 13.47 1.32 0.34
C ILE A 21 14.18 0.92 -0.96
N SER A 22 14.01 1.69 -2.03
CA SER A 22 14.63 1.44 -3.33
C SER A 22 16.09 1.89 -3.32
N LYS A 23 16.98 1.07 -2.75
CA LYS A 23 18.43 1.29 -2.81
C LYS A 23 19.09 0.12 -3.54
N GLY A 24 19.59 0.36 -4.73
CA GLY A 24 20.42 -0.62 -5.46
C GLY A 24 20.46 -0.40 -6.95
N ASP A 25 21.61 -0.73 -7.55
CA ASP A 25 21.80 -0.75 -9.00
C ASP A 25 21.02 -1.93 -9.61
N VAL A 26 20.10 -1.64 -10.53
CA VAL A 26 19.20 -2.66 -11.10
C VAL A 26 19.82 -3.19 -12.40
N SER A 27 20.53 -4.32 -12.30
CA SER A 27 20.90 -5.07 -13.50
C SER A 27 19.65 -5.51 -14.28
N LYS A 28 19.69 -5.38 -15.62
CA LYS A 28 18.60 -5.78 -16.53
C LYS A 28 18.10 -7.22 -16.28
N ALA A 29 18.99 -8.12 -15.87
CA ALA A 29 18.66 -9.52 -15.56
C ALA A 29 17.63 -9.67 -14.43
N ASN A 30 17.53 -8.69 -13.54
CA ASN A 30 16.67 -8.73 -12.35
C ASN A 30 15.50 -7.74 -12.42
N MET A 31 15.31 -7.07 -13.56
CA MET A 31 14.36 -5.96 -13.69
C MET A 31 12.91 -6.39 -13.43
N GLN A 32 12.50 -7.58 -13.89
CA GLN A 32 11.14 -8.07 -13.66
C GLN A 32 10.87 -8.36 -12.18
N THR A 33 11.82 -8.99 -11.49
CA THR A 33 11.70 -9.29 -10.05
C THR A 33 11.66 -8.00 -9.24
N LYS A 34 12.56 -7.05 -9.54
CA LYS A 34 12.60 -5.76 -8.86
C LYS A 34 11.33 -4.93 -9.09
N ALA A 35 10.79 -4.93 -10.32
CA ALA A 35 9.52 -4.27 -10.61
C ALA A 35 8.35 -4.88 -9.81
N LYS A 36 8.31 -6.21 -9.65
CA LYS A 36 7.30 -6.88 -8.82
C LYS A 36 7.45 -6.53 -7.34
N GLU A 37 8.67 -6.50 -6.81
CA GLU A 37 8.96 -6.11 -5.43
C GLU A 37 8.54 -4.66 -5.15
N GLN A 38 8.88 -3.73 -6.05
CA GLN A 38 8.49 -2.32 -5.94
C GLN A 38 6.97 -2.13 -6.04
N LEU A 39 6.31 -2.83 -6.97
CA LEU A 39 4.85 -2.80 -7.08
C LEU A 39 4.19 -3.33 -5.80
N PHE A 40 4.72 -4.42 -5.23
CA PHE A 40 4.21 -4.96 -3.98
C PHE A 40 4.34 -3.94 -2.85
N ALA A 41 5.54 -3.37 -2.66
CA ALA A 41 5.78 -2.35 -1.65
C ALA A 41 4.87 -1.13 -1.81
N TYR A 42 4.66 -0.65 -3.04
CA TYR A 42 3.77 0.46 -3.35
C TYR A 42 2.34 0.16 -2.90
N LEU A 43 1.78 -0.95 -3.38
CA LEU A 43 0.39 -1.29 -3.11
C LEU A 43 0.18 -1.55 -1.61
N THR A 44 1.14 -2.21 -0.95
CA THR A 44 1.06 -2.49 0.50
C THR A 44 1.02 -1.19 1.29
N ALA A 45 1.93 -0.26 0.99
CA ALA A 45 1.95 1.06 1.64
C ALA A 45 0.64 1.83 1.42
N TYR A 46 0.12 1.81 0.19
CA TYR A 46 -1.15 2.47 -0.17
C TYR A 46 -2.33 1.91 0.62
N VAL A 47 -2.44 0.58 0.74
CA VAL A 47 -3.56 -0.04 1.47
C VAL A 47 -3.47 0.25 2.97
N LEU A 48 -2.26 0.18 3.55
CA LEU A 48 -2.06 0.43 4.97
C LEU A 48 -2.41 1.87 5.36
N ILE A 49 -2.00 2.85 4.56
CA ILE A 49 -2.26 4.25 4.86
C ILE A 49 -3.72 4.62 4.62
N GLU A 50 -4.39 4.00 3.64
CA GLU A 50 -5.84 4.10 3.47
C GLU A 50 -6.59 3.53 4.68
N GLN A 51 -6.18 2.36 5.17
CA GLN A 51 -6.75 1.79 6.40
C GLN A 51 -6.57 2.76 7.58
N PHE A 52 -5.37 3.31 7.75
CA PHE A 52 -5.09 4.34 8.76
C PHE A 52 -5.99 5.57 8.63
N ASN A 53 -6.22 6.06 7.41
CA ASN A 53 -7.08 7.22 7.15
C ASN A 53 -8.57 6.95 7.47
N THR A 54 -9.00 5.70 7.29
CA THR A 54 -10.40 5.29 7.52
C THR A 54 -10.69 4.95 8.98
N SER A 55 -9.71 4.38 9.70
CA SER A 55 -9.82 4.04 11.11
C SER A 55 -9.54 5.25 11.99
N GLU A 56 -10.05 5.28 13.23
CA GLU A 56 -9.44 6.17 14.23
C GLU A 56 -8.02 5.64 14.51
N ALA A 57 -7.01 6.53 14.54
CA ALA A 57 -5.61 6.13 14.63
C ALA A 57 -5.29 5.17 15.81
N SER A 58 -6.11 5.20 16.87
CA SER A 58 -6.06 4.26 18.00
C SER A 58 -6.52 2.84 17.63
N GLU A 59 -7.56 2.68 16.82
CA GLU A 59 -8.07 1.38 16.38
C GLU A 59 -7.13 0.70 15.37
N PHE A 60 -6.45 1.48 14.53
CA PHE A 60 -5.47 0.95 13.57
C PHE A 60 -4.29 0.25 14.25
N LEU A 61 -3.88 0.73 15.43
CA LEU A 61 -2.79 0.13 16.21
C LEU A 61 -3.24 -1.06 17.06
N ASP A 62 -4.53 -1.11 17.44
CA ASP A 62 -5.11 -2.15 18.30
C ASP A 62 -5.68 -3.36 17.52
N ASP A 63 -6.11 -3.20 16.27
CA ASP A 63 -6.66 -4.30 15.46
C ASP A 63 -5.56 -5.16 14.80
N ALA A 64 -4.81 -5.88 15.63
CA ALA A 64 -3.81 -6.87 15.21
C ALA A 64 -4.43 -8.17 14.64
N SER A 65 -5.75 -8.24 14.43
CA SER A 65 -6.47 -9.48 14.11
C SER A 65 -6.39 -9.90 12.63
N LYS A 66 -5.95 -9.00 11.75
CA LYS A 66 -5.64 -9.31 10.34
C LYS A 66 -4.35 -8.63 9.92
N LYS A 67 -3.23 -9.32 10.07
CA LYS A 67 -1.95 -8.83 9.57
C LYS A 67 -1.97 -8.89 8.05
N VAL A 68 -1.49 -7.84 7.38
CA VAL A 68 -1.30 -7.84 5.92
C VAL A 68 -0.36 -8.98 5.49
N GLU A 69 0.52 -9.41 6.40
CA GLU A 69 1.40 -10.59 6.29
C GLU A 69 0.63 -11.91 6.05
N ASP A 70 -0.63 -12.00 6.49
CA ASP A 70 -1.47 -13.20 6.36
C ASP A 70 -2.25 -13.23 5.03
N LEU A 71 -2.23 -12.13 4.26
CA LEU A 71 -2.90 -12.06 2.97
C LEU A 71 -2.03 -12.70 1.88
N SER A 72 -2.52 -13.77 1.27
CA SER A 72 -1.92 -14.27 0.04
C SER A 72 -1.94 -13.20 -1.05
N MET A 73 -0.95 -13.20 -1.94
CA MET A 73 -0.89 -12.32 -3.13
C MET A 73 -2.21 -12.33 -3.92
N LYS A 74 -2.85 -13.51 -3.98
CA LYS A 74 -4.25 -13.77 -4.36
C LYS A 74 -5.21 -12.68 -3.87
N GLU A 75 -5.35 -12.67 -2.55
CA GLU A 75 -6.32 -11.87 -1.82
C GLU A 75 -5.93 -10.39 -1.81
N PHE A 76 -4.64 -10.10 -1.72
CA PHE A 76 -4.14 -8.74 -1.80
C PHE A 76 -4.47 -8.08 -3.15
N LEU A 77 -4.16 -8.75 -4.26
CA LEU A 77 -4.49 -8.26 -5.59
C LEU A 77 -6.00 -8.16 -5.83
N ARG A 78 -6.79 -9.06 -5.24
CA ARG A 78 -8.26 -8.98 -5.26
C ARG A 78 -8.76 -7.72 -4.56
N LEU A 79 -8.22 -7.39 -3.39
CA LEU A 79 -8.57 -6.17 -2.64
C LEU A 79 -8.18 -4.90 -3.39
N VAL A 80 -6.98 -4.87 -3.99
CA VAL A 80 -6.52 -3.74 -4.81
C VAL A 80 -7.39 -3.58 -6.07
N SER A 81 -7.70 -4.67 -6.77
CA SER A 81 -8.49 -4.64 -8.02
C SER A 81 -9.95 -4.23 -7.82
N GLN A 82 -10.47 -4.35 -6.61
CA GLN A 82 -11.83 -3.91 -6.27
C GLN A 82 -11.93 -2.40 -6.02
N ARG A 83 -10.80 -1.67 -5.96
CA ARG A 83 -10.80 -0.22 -5.80
C ARG A 83 -10.86 0.49 -7.16
N SER A 84 -11.67 1.56 -7.22
CA SER A 84 -11.86 2.41 -8.40
C SER A 84 -10.56 3.02 -8.93
N ASP A 85 -9.64 3.33 -8.02
CA ASP A 85 -8.40 4.08 -8.33
C ASP A 85 -7.36 3.20 -9.06
N PHE A 86 -7.52 1.88 -9.00
CA PHE A 86 -6.68 0.89 -9.67
C PHE A 86 -7.41 0.14 -10.80
N SER A 87 -8.68 0.47 -11.03
CA SER A 87 -9.43 -0.10 -12.14
C SER A 87 -8.95 0.53 -13.45
N PRO A 88 -8.56 -0.24 -14.49
CA PRO A 88 -8.32 0.34 -15.79
C PRO A 88 -9.63 1.00 -16.24
N LEU A 89 -9.56 2.32 -16.47
CA LEU A 89 -10.63 3.17 -16.98
C LEU A 89 -11.61 2.35 -17.82
N LYS A 90 -12.85 2.19 -17.34
CA LYS A 90 -13.95 1.72 -18.19
C LYS A 90 -14.07 2.75 -19.32
N LYS A 91 -13.64 2.35 -20.51
CA LYS A 91 -13.96 3.02 -21.77
C LYS A 91 -15.47 3.03 -21.99
#